data_AF-A0A949DW12-F1
#
_entry.id   AF-A0A949DW12-F1
#
_cell.length_a   1.000
_cell.length_b   1.000
_cell.length_c   1.000
_cell.angle_alpha   90.00
_cell.angle_beta   90.00
_cell.angle_gamma   90.00
#
_symmetry.space_group_name_H-M   'P 1'
#
loop_
_entity.id
_entity.type
_entity.pdbx_description
1 polymer ?
#
loop_
_entity_poly.entity_id
_entity_poly.type
_entity_poly.pdbx_seq_one_letter_code
_entity_poly.pdbx_strand_id
1 'polypeptide(L)' 'MSEAMTSESIVEAEWLLKGYWTKMRFAFQTDKGGWSDVDILAYHPESKHLVISESKVRGPKGVIE' A
#
# COMPACT_ATOMS: atom_id res chain seq x y z
N MET A 1 -14.55 -2.42 3.87
CA MET A 1 -13.83 -1.13 3.75
C MET A 1 -13.12 -0.73 5.03
N SER A 2 -13.79 -0.71 6.21
CA SER A 2 -13.15 -0.30 7.47
C SER A 2 -11.88 -1.09 7.82
N GLU A 3 -11.90 -2.43 7.69
CA GLU A 3 -10.77 -3.27 8.11
C GLU A 3 -9.53 -3.11 7.22
N ALA A 4 -9.70 -2.94 5.91
CA ALA A 4 -8.59 -2.72 4.98
C ALA A 4 -7.86 -1.41 5.32
N MET A 5 -8.62 -0.33 5.53
CA MET A 5 -8.08 0.96 5.97
C MET A 5 -7.36 0.86 7.32
N THR A 6 -7.87 0.05 8.26
CA THR A 6 -7.18 -0.20 9.55
C THR A 6 -5.87 -0.94 9.34
N SER A 7 -5.83 -1.97 8.49
CA SER A 7 -4.59 -2.70 8.20
C SER A 7 -3.55 -1.83 7.52
N GLU A 8 -3.99 -0.95 6.62
CA GLU A 8 -3.11 0.00 5.94
C GLU A 8 -2.48 0.98 6.93
N SER A 9 -3.28 1.54 7.85
CA SER A 9 -2.77 2.46 8.87
C SER A 9 -1.78 1.81 9.84
N ILE A 10 -1.95 0.51 10.17
CA ILE A 10 -1.00 -0.22 11.01
C ILE A 10 0.35 -0.38 10.29
N VAL A 11 0.32 -0.78 9.01
CA VAL A 11 1.53 -0.96 8.21
C VAL A 11 2.22 0.39 7.96
N GLU A 12 1.48 1.46 7.70
CA GLU A 12 2.05 2.80 7.58
C GLU A 12 2.79 3.21 8.87
N ALA A 13 2.14 3.04 10.03
CA ALA A 13 2.74 3.37 11.32
C ALA A 13 4.03 2.58 11.59
N GLU A 14 4.09 1.31 11.18
CA GLU A 14 5.32 0.50 11.29
C GLU A 14 6.48 1.11 10.49
N TRP A 15 6.23 1.54 9.26
CA TRP A 15 7.26 2.15 8.42
C TRP A 15 7.72 3.50 8.95
N LEU A 16 6.79 4.34 9.42
CA LEU A 16 7.11 5.61 10.07
C LEU A 16 8.03 5.41 11.29
N LEU A 17 7.74 4.43 12.14
CA LEU A 17 8.56 4.10 13.31
C LEU A 17 9.96 3.59 12.93
N LYS A 18 10.11 3.01 11.74
CA LYS A 18 11.39 2.57 11.18
C LYS A 18 12.17 3.68 10.47
N GLY A 19 11.68 4.93 10.51
CA GLY A 19 12.36 6.08 9.91
C GLY A 19 12.10 6.25 8.41
N TYR A 20 11.11 5.56 7.85
CA TYR A 20 10.72 5.76 6.46
C TYR A 20 9.81 6.98 6.32
N TRP A 21 9.93 7.71 5.22
CA TRP A 21 8.88 8.60 4.75
C TRP A 21 7.78 7.76 4.12
N THR A 22 6.51 8.04 4.44
CA THR A 22 5.36 7.27 3.92
C THR A 22 4.36 8.16 3.19
N LYS A 23 3.61 7.55 2.26
CA LYS A 23 2.42 8.13 1.64
C LYS A 23 1.41 7.03 1.34
N MET A 24 0.24 7.11 1.97
CA MET A 24 -0.90 6.25 1.62
C MET A 24 -1.61 6.73 0.35
N ARG A 25 -2.27 5.80 -0.35
CA ARG A 25 -3.08 6.04 -1.55
C ARG A 25 -2.31 6.85 -2.59
N PHE A 26 -1.12 6.39 -2.93
CA PHE A 26 -0.28 7.06 -3.90
C PHE A 26 -0.80 6.78 -5.32
N ALA A 27 -1.56 7.72 -5.86
CA ALA A 27 -2.02 7.67 -7.24
C ALA A 27 -0.87 8.00 -8.22
N PHE A 28 -0.75 7.22 -9.28
CA PHE A 28 0.22 7.43 -10.35
C PHE A 28 -0.39 7.14 -11.72
N GLN A 29 0.18 7.77 -12.74
CA GLN A 29 -0.21 7.51 -14.12
C GLN A 29 0.66 6.39 -14.70
N THR A 30 0.01 5.42 -15.32
CA THR A 30 0.66 4.32 -16.03
C THR A 30 1.15 4.77 -17.40
N ASP A 31 2.12 4.06 -17.96
CA ASP A 31 2.68 4.36 -19.29
C ASP A 31 1.64 4.33 -20.42
N LYS A 32 0.50 3.68 -20.20
CA LYS A 32 -0.63 3.60 -21.16
C LYS A 32 -1.66 4.71 -20.96
N GLY A 33 -1.39 5.68 -20.10
CA GLY A 33 -2.26 6.82 -19.82
C GLY A 33 -3.37 6.57 -18.79
N GLY A 34 -3.52 5.35 -18.28
CA GLY A 34 -4.46 5.02 -17.20
C GLY A 34 -3.94 5.43 -15.83
N TRP A 35 -4.82 5.52 -14.83
CA TRP A 35 -4.45 5.75 -13.44
C TRP A 35 -4.47 4.46 -12.65
N SER A 36 -3.52 4.33 -11.72
CA SER A 36 -3.50 3.29 -10.71
C SER A 36 -3.09 3.93 -9.39
N ASP A 37 -3.35 3.24 -8.28
CA ASP A 37 -2.87 3.61 -6.97
C ASP A 37 -2.07 2.49 -6.33
N VAL A 38 -1.21 2.89 -5.40
CA VAL A 38 -0.55 2.02 -4.43
C VAL A 38 -1.14 2.32 -3.06
N ASP A 39 -1.51 1.28 -2.30
CA ASP A 39 -2.09 1.46 -0.97
C ASP A 39 -1.12 2.20 -0.04
N ILE A 40 0.14 1.76 0.06
CA ILE A 40 1.18 2.44 0.85
C ILE A 40 2.52 2.44 0.12
N LEU A 41 3.09 3.63 -0.04
CA LEU A 41 4.46 3.85 -0.49
C LEU A 41 5.33 4.26 0.70
N ALA A 42 6.45 3.58 0.93
CA ALA A 42 7.41 3.94 1.97
C ALA A 42 8.84 4.02 1.41
N TYR A 43 9.59 5.07 1.75
CA TYR A 43 10.95 5.29 1.27
C TYR A 43 11.90 5.68 2.40
N HIS A 44 13.06 5.03 2.45
CA HIS A 44 14.14 5.38 3.38
C HIS A 44 15.29 6.06 2.62
N PRO A 45 15.58 7.34 2.86
CA PRO A 45 16.53 8.10 2.04
C PRO A 45 17.98 7.64 2.20
N GLU A 46 18.39 7.23 3.41
CA GLU A 46 19.78 6.85 3.67
C GLU A 46 20.15 5.50 3.04
N SER A 47 19.32 4.48 3.25
CA SER A 47 19.50 3.15 2.66
C SER A 47 19.02 3.05 1.21
N LYS A 48 18.35 4.09 0.69
CA LYS A 48 17.74 4.15 -0.66
C LYS A 48 16.79 2.98 -0.92
N HIS A 49 16.01 2.62 0.09
CA HIS A 49 15.07 1.49 0.02
C HIS A 49 13.64 2.00 -0.24
N LEU A 50 13.00 1.48 -1.30
CA LEU A 50 11.59 1.70 -1.60
C LEU A 50 10.76 0.47 -1.27
N VAL A 51 9.68 0.64 -0.53
CA VAL A 51 8.72 -0.41 -0.19
C VAL A 51 7.34 -0.04 -0.72
N ILE A 52 6.67 -1.02 -1.33
CA ILE A 52 5.29 -0.94 -1.80
C ILE A 52 4.50 -2.00 -1.02
N SER A 53 3.45 -1.58 -0.32
CA SER A 53 2.54 -2.49 0.38
C SER A 53 1.17 -2.40 -0.25
N GLU A 54 0.62 -3.55 -0.65
CA GLU A 54 -0.72 -3.67 -1.25
C GLU A 54 -1.59 -4.57 -0.39
N SER A 55 -2.77 -4.08 0.00
CA SER A 55 -3.77 -4.87 0.69
C SER A 55 -4.49 -5.79 -0.31
N LYS A 56 -4.65 -7.06 0.05
CA LYS A 56 -5.55 -7.97 -0.68
C LYS A 56 -6.69 -8.36 0.22
N VAL A 57 -7.86 -7.79 -0.06
CA VAL A 57 -9.11 -8.35 0.45
C VAL A 57 -9.38 -9.62 -0.36
N ARG A 58 -9.21 -10.80 0.25
CA ARG A 58 -9.70 -12.03 -0.37
C ARG A 58 -11.23 -11.91 -0.48
N GLY A 59 -11.75 -11.80 -1.70
CA GLY A 59 -13.18 -11.90 -1.94
C GLY A 59 -13.74 -13.23 -1.42
N PRO A 60 -15.07 -13.38 -1.29
CA PRO A 60 -15.65 -14.67 -0.93
C PRO A 60 -15.08 -15.74 -1.86
N LYS A 61 -14.50 -16.81 -1.30
CA LYS A 61 -14.15 -17.99 -2.09
C LYS A 61 -15.42 -18.40 -2.81
N GLY A 62 -15.45 -18.31 -4.14
CA GLY A 62 -16.50 -18.96 -4.91
C GLY A 62 -16.56 -20.40 -4.44
N VAL A 63 -17.71 -20.80 -3.88
CA VAL A 63 -17.99 -22.21 -3.67
C VAL A 63 -18.01 -22.79 -5.07
N ILE A 64 -17.02 -23.63 -5.38
CA ILE A 64 -17.11 -24.50 -6.54
C ILE A 64 -18.14 -25.54 -6.12
N GLU A 65 -19.37 -25.40 -6.62
CA GLU A 65 -20.38 -26.47 -6.61
C GLU A 65 -20.01 -27.55 -7.64
#